data_AF-A0A183AXA7-F1
#
_entry.id   AF-A0A183AXA7-F1
#
_cell.length_a   1.000
_cell.length_b   1.000
_cell.length_c   1.000
_cell.angle_alpha   90.00
_cell.angle_beta   90.00
_cell.angle_gamma   90.00
#
_symmetry.space_group_name_H-M   'P 1'
#
loop_
_entity.id
_entity.type
_entity.pdbx_description
1 polymer ?
#
loop_
_entity_poly.entity_id
_entity_poly.type
_entity_poly.pdbx_seq_one_letter_code
_entity_poly.pdbx_strand_id
1 'polypeptide(L)'
;MKMTIGKGYAVPVPGEHLQCDFHLRWYLLHHAVLNPKKPEKMRIVLDCAAKHKGQSLNDMLYQGLEATANLVSILLRFRKERVVVTADRRDVYASEGAKT
;
A
#
# COMPACT_ATOMS: atom_id res chain seq x y z
N MET A 1 -5.78 -13.34 3.65
CA MET A 1 -5.72 -12.52 4.87
C MET A 1 -4.87 -13.10 6.00
N LYS A 2 -4.80 -14.42 6.25
CA LYS A 2 -3.92 -14.98 7.30
C LYS A 2 -2.44 -14.56 7.16
N MET A 3 -1.94 -14.49 5.93
CA MET A 3 -0.55 -14.12 5.64
C MET A 3 -0.23 -12.63 5.89
N THR A 4 -1.22 -11.73 5.82
CA THR A 4 -1.01 -10.30 6.14
C THR A 4 -0.97 -10.08 7.65
N ILE A 5 -1.80 -10.80 8.40
CA ILE A 5 -1.77 -10.79 9.87
C ILE A 5 -0.46 -11.40 10.39
N GLY A 6 -0.05 -12.55 9.86
CA GLY A 6 1.20 -13.21 10.28
C GLY A 6 2.47 -12.40 9.99
N LYS A 7 2.43 -11.52 8.97
CA LYS A 7 3.52 -10.57 8.68
C LYS A 7 3.44 -9.25 9.46
N GLY A 8 2.39 -9.05 10.26
CA GLY A 8 2.15 -7.80 10.99
C GLY A 8 1.64 -6.63 10.14
N TYR A 9 1.23 -6.88 8.88
CA TYR A 9 0.70 -5.84 7.99
C TYR A 9 -0.74 -5.45 8.32
N ALA A 10 -1.43 -6.28 9.10
CA ALA A 10 -2.77 -6.02 9.59
C ALA A 10 -2.93 -6.64 10.97
N VAL A 11 -3.72 -6.01 11.83
CA VAL A 11 -4.07 -6.50 13.17
C VAL A 11 -5.57 -6.76 13.19
N PRO A 12 -6.05 -7.84 13.81
CA PRO A 12 -7.48 -8.02 14.03
C PRO A 12 -8.05 -6.82 14.79
N VAL A 13 -9.20 -6.32 14.36
CA VAL A 13 -9.89 -5.25 15.06
C VAL A 13 -10.33 -5.77 16.44
N PRO A 14 -9.98 -5.09 17.55
CA PRO A 14 -10.42 -5.48 18.88
C PRO A 14 -11.95 -5.62 18.96
N GLY A 15 -12.43 -6.62 19.71
CA GLY A 15 -13.87 -6.92 19.80
C GLY A 15 -14.72 -5.76 20.34
N GLU A 16 -14.14 -4.94 21.22
CA GLU A 16 -14.75 -3.71 21.75
C GLU A 16 -15.05 -2.69 20.63
N HIS A 17 -14.15 -2.60 19.63
CA HIS A 17 -14.31 -1.73 18.47
C HIS A 17 -15.24 -2.32 17.39
N LEU A 18 -15.76 -3.54 17.59
CA LEU A 18 -16.79 -4.11 16.74
C LEU A 18 -18.21 -3.69 17.17
N GLN A 19 -18.41 -3.22 18.41
CA GLN A 19 -19.71 -2.75 18.88
C GLN A 19 -20.14 -1.46 18.15
N CYS A 20 -21.42 -1.28 17.88
CA CYS A 20 -21.96 -0.22 17.00
C CYS A 20 -21.75 1.22 17.52
N ASP A 21 -21.37 1.39 18.78
CA ASP A 21 -21.84 2.57 19.52
C ASP A 21 -20.86 3.73 19.62
N PHE A 22 -19.60 3.64 19.14
CA PHE A 22 -18.63 4.70 19.50
C PHE A 22 -17.73 5.34 18.44
N HIS A 23 -17.55 4.83 17.21
CA HIS A 23 -16.68 5.52 16.25
C HIS A 23 -17.09 5.39 14.78
N LEU A 24 -16.81 6.47 14.02
CA LEU A 24 -16.89 6.51 12.56
C LEU A 24 -15.96 5.43 11.98
N ARG A 25 -16.55 4.43 11.31
CA ARG A 25 -15.81 3.33 10.68
C ARG A 25 -15.76 3.52 9.18
N TRP A 26 -14.55 3.37 8.65
CA TRP A 26 -14.29 3.37 7.22
C TRP A 26 -13.90 1.96 6.79
N TYR A 27 -14.56 1.48 5.74
CA TYR A 27 -14.25 0.21 5.11
C TYR A 27 -13.73 0.47 3.70
N LEU A 28 -12.68 -0.24 3.30
CA LEU A 28 -12.20 -0.24 1.92
C LEU A 28 -12.69 -1.50 1.21
N LEU A 29 -13.17 -1.32 -0.01
CA LEU A 29 -13.47 -2.43 -0.90
C LEU A 29 -12.16 -3.17 -1.20
N HIS A 30 -12.16 -4.50 -1.06
CA HIS A 30 -11.02 -5.33 -1.39
C HIS A 30 -11.41 -6.40 -2.39
N HIS A 31 -10.52 -6.70 -3.34
CA HIS A 31 -10.71 -7.80 -4.27
C HIS A 31 -9.39 -8.53 -4.54
N ALA A 32 -9.49 -9.81 -4.88
CA ALA A 32 -8.35 -10.63 -5.22
C ALA A 32 -8.00 -10.46 -6.71
N VAL A 33 -6.72 -10.22 -6.98
CA VAL A 33 -6.16 -10.16 -8.33
C VAL A 33 -5.15 -11.29 -8.50
N LEU A 34 -5.34 -12.06 -9.57
CA LEU A 34 -4.43 -13.12 -9.99
C LEU A 34 -3.70 -12.68 -11.25
N ASN A 35 -2.37 -12.87 -11.27
CA ASN A 35 -1.58 -12.64 -12.47
C ASN A 35 -1.50 -13.97 -13.24
N PRO A 36 -1.95 -14.04 -14.53
CA PRO A 36 -1.84 -15.26 -15.32
C PRO A 36 -0.41 -15.81 -15.44
N LYS A 37 0.60 -14.93 -15.37
CA LYS A 37 2.03 -15.32 -15.41
C LYS A 37 2.60 -15.78 -14.06
N LYS A 38 1.87 -15.55 -12.97
CA LYS A 38 2.23 -15.93 -11.58
C LYS A 38 0.97 -16.36 -10.81
N PRO A 39 0.30 -17.45 -11.24
CA PRO A 39 -0.99 -17.87 -10.69
C PRO A 39 -0.90 -18.26 -9.20
N GLU A 40 0.28 -18.68 -8.73
CA GLU A 40 0.56 -19.03 -7.35
C GLU A 40 0.54 -17.82 -6.41
N LYS A 41 0.64 -16.59 -6.94
CA LYS A 41 0.73 -15.35 -6.16
C LYS A 41 -0.52 -14.50 -6.30
N MET A 42 -1.48 -14.72 -5.41
CA MET A 42 -2.64 -13.84 -5.23
C MET A 42 -2.23 -12.51 -4.59
N ARG A 43 -2.77 -11.41 -5.11
CA ARG A 43 -2.66 -10.06 -4.52
C ARG A 43 -4.04 -9.60 -4.08
N ILE A 44 -4.11 -8.96 -2.92
CA ILE A 44 -5.31 -8.25 -2.47
C ILE A 44 -5.13 -6.78 -2.85
N VAL A 45 -6.07 -6.23 -3.60
CA VAL A 45 -6.11 -4.81 -3.93
C VAL A 45 -7.17 -4.14 -3.07
N LEU A 46 -6.80 -3.05 -2.41
CA LEU A 46 -7.72 -2.16 -1.72
C LEU A 46 -8.08 -1.01 -2.67
N ASP A 47 -9.37 -0.83 -2.95
CA ASP A 47 -9.84 0.26 -3.78
C ASP A 47 -10.06 1.52 -2.93
N CYS A 48 -9.02 2.37 -2.89
CA CYS A 48 -9.04 3.65 -2.18
C CYS A 48 -9.72 4.77 -2.98
N ALA A 49 -10.09 4.53 -4.25
CA ALA A 49 -10.79 5.49 -5.11
C ALA A 49 -12.31 5.30 -5.09
N ALA A 50 -12.80 4.18 -4.56
CA ALA A 50 -14.22 3.95 -4.33
C ALA A 50 -14.84 5.09 -3.52
N LYS A 51 -15.87 5.73 -4.08
CA LYS A 51 -16.53 6.88 -3.46
C LYS A 51 -17.70 6.44 -2.60
N HIS A 52 -17.79 6.98 -1.38
CA HIS A 52 -18.95 6.91 -0.53
C HIS A 52 -19.42 8.34 -0.22
N LYS A 53 -20.69 8.64 -0.44
CA LYS A 53 -21.26 10.00 -0.26
C LYS A 53 -20.44 11.10 -0.97
N GLY A 54 -19.92 10.79 -2.16
CA GLY A 54 -19.16 11.73 -2.99
C GLY A 54 -17.67 11.86 -2.66
N GLN A 55 -17.16 11.19 -1.62
CA GLN A 55 -15.76 11.25 -1.20
C GLN A 55 -15.10 9.86 -1.22
N SER A 56 -13.83 9.79 -1.60
CA SER A 56 -12.99 8.58 -1.49
C SER A 56 -11.85 8.79 -0.51
N LEU A 57 -11.15 7.72 -0.12
CA LEU A 57 -9.97 7.83 0.73
C LEU A 57 -8.90 8.70 0.05
N ASN A 58 -8.68 8.51 -1.25
CA ASN A 58 -7.72 9.29 -2.02
C ASN A 58 -8.02 10.80 -2.02
N ASP A 59 -9.30 11.19 -1.97
CA ASP A 59 -9.69 12.62 -1.92
C ASP A 59 -9.35 13.26 -0.56
N MET A 60 -9.27 12.46 0.50
CA MET A 60 -9.08 12.92 1.88
C MET A 60 -7.62 12.85 2.36
N LEU A 61 -6.74 12.22 1.58
CA LEU A 61 -5.32 12.12 1.93
C LEU A 61 -4.58 13.40 1.54
N TYR A 62 -3.87 14.00 2.49
CA TYR A 62 -2.95 15.08 2.19
C TYR A 62 -1.79 14.56 1.35
N GLN A 63 -1.46 15.30 0.28
CA GLN A 63 -0.32 14.98 -0.55
C GLN A 63 0.97 15.20 0.24
N GLY A 64 1.73 14.13 0.46
CA GLY A 64 3.04 14.20 1.09
C GLY A 64 4.10 14.83 0.18
N LEU A 65 5.27 15.10 0.74
CA LEU A 65 6.44 15.51 -0.03
C LEU A 65 6.80 14.43 -1.07
N GLU A 66 7.11 14.85 -2.29
CA GLU A 66 7.57 13.93 -3.33
C GLU A 66 8.93 13.34 -2.94
N ALA A 67 8.91 12.11 -2.41
CA ALA A 67 10.10 11.39 -1.97
C ALA A 67 10.78 10.61 -3.10
N THR A 68 10.18 10.56 -4.30
CA THR A 68 10.71 9.83 -5.46
C THR A 68 11.62 10.72 -6.28
N ALA A 69 12.91 10.37 -6.36
CA ALA A 69 13.81 11.05 -7.27
C ALA A 69 13.44 10.77 -8.74
N ASN A 70 13.60 11.80 -9.59
CA ASN A 70 13.29 11.70 -11.01
C ASN A 70 14.06 10.54 -11.68
N LEU A 71 13.34 9.64 -12.35
CA LEU A 71 13.92 8.45 -12.96
C LEU A 71 14.99 8.77 -14.02
N VAL A 72 14.78 9.79 -14.84
CA VAL A 72 15.76 10.23 -15.84
C VAL A 72 17.04 10.66 -15.15
N SER A 73 16.94 11.42 -14.05
CA SER A 73 18.12 11.81 -13.26
C SER A 73 18.87 10.61 -12.68
N ILE A 74 18.15 9.57 -12.23
CA ILE A 74 18.75 8.33 -11.73
C ILE A 74 19.48 7.59 -12.85
N LEU A 75 18.84 7.40 -14.00
CA LEU A 75 19.41 6.69 -15.15
C LEU A 75 20.64 7.41 -15.74
N LEU A 76 20.63 8.76 -15.76
CA LEU A 76 21.79 9.53 -16.18
C LEU A 76 22.98 9.35 -15.23
N ARG A 77 22.75 9.26 -13.91
CA ARG A 77 23.82 8.98 -12.93
C ARG A 77 24.37 7.58 -13.09
N PHE A 78 23.53 6.58 -13.38
CA PHE A 78 23.97 5.22 -13.68
C PHE A 78 24.89 5.13 -14.90
N ARG A 79 24.77 6.05 -15.86
CA ARG A 79 25.65 6.10 -17.04
C ARG A 79 26.99 6.79 -16.78
N LYS A 80 27.16 7.51 -15.67
CA LYS A 80 28.43 8.19 -15.36
C LYS A 80 29.50 7.21 -14.89
N GLU A 81 29.09 6.17 -14.18
CA GLU A 81 30.01 5.21 -13.56
C GLU A 81 30.12 3.93 -14.41
N ARG A 82 31.29 3.28 -14.32
CA ARG A 82 31.57 2.04 -15.08
C ARG A 82 30.75 0.83 -14.60
N VAL A 83 30.34 0.83 -13.33
CA VAL A 83 29.63 -0.28 -12.69
C VAL A 83 28.48 0.26 -11.87
N VAL A 84 27.32 -0.39 -11.97
CA VAL A 84 26.11 -0.05 -11.21
C VAL A 84 25.61 -1.29 -10.49
N VAL A 85 25.26 -1.12 -9.20
CA VAL A 85 24.63 -2.17 -8.39
C VAL A 85 23.15 -1.85 -8.26
N THR A 86 22.30 -2.82 -8.55
CA THR A 86 20.85 -2.72 -8.41
C THR A 86 20.35 -3.77 -7.43
N ALA A 87 19.36 -3.40 -6.62
CA ALA A 87 18.71 -4.30 -5.69
C ALA A 87 17.22 -3.99 -5.64
N ASP A 88 16.40 -5.04 -5.61
CA ASP A 88 14.95 -4.92 -5.40
C ASP A 88 14.63 -5.08 -3.92
N ARG A 89 14.01 -4.07 -3.31
CA ARG A 89 13.51 -4.16 -1.93
C ARG A 89 12.05 -4.61 -1.97
N ARG A 90 11.80 -5.78 -1.38
CA ARG A 90 10.43 -6.30 -1.23
C ARG A 90 9.68 -5.55 -0.12
N ASP A 91 8.37 -5.47 -0.26
CA ASP A 91 7.42 -5.02 0.76
C ASP A 91 7.72 -3.60 1.34
N VAL A 92 8.24 -2.67 0.52
CA VAL A 92 8.65 -1.30 0.92
C VAL A 92 7.56 -0.59 1.73
N TYR A 93 6.35 -0.48 1.16
CA TYR A 93 5.24 0.25 1.79
C TYR A 93 4.71 -0.41 3.07
N ALA A 94 4.85 -1.73 3.21
CA ALA A 94 4.40 -2.43 4.41
C ALA A 94 5.42 -2.29 5.56
N SER A 95 6.69 -1.99 5.22
CA SER A 95 7.73 -1.69 6.20
C SER A 95 7.74 -0.23 6.65
N GLU A 96 7.07 0.66 5.91
CA GLU A 96 6.86 2.04 6.31
C GLU A 96 5.54 2.12 7.07
N GLY A 97 5.60 2.56 8.33
CA GLY A 97 4.38 2.78 9.12
C GLY A 97 3.49 3.83 8.47
N ALA A 98 2.17 3.71 8.64
CA ALA A 98 1.24 4.78 8.31
C ALA A 98 1.60 6.01 9.18
N LYS A 99 2.26 7.01 8.58
CA LYS A 99 2.54 8.28 9.25
C LYS A 99 1.25 9.09 9.28
N THR A 100 0.62 9.15 10.45
CA THR A 100 -0.44 10.11 10.80
C THR A 100 0.15 11.47 11.12
#